data_AF-A0A7C3WV02-F1
#
_entry.id   AF-A0A7C3WV02-F1
#
_cell.length_a   1.000
_cell.length_b   1.000
_cell.length_c   1.000
_cell.angle_alpha   90.00
_cell.angle_beta   90.00
_cell.angle_gamma   90.00
#
_symmetry.space_group_name_H-M   'P 1'
#
loop_
_entity.id
_entity.type
_entity.pdbx_description
1 polymer ?
#
loop_
_entity_poly.entity_id
_entity_poly.type
_entity_poly.pdbx_seq_one_letter_code
_entity_poly.pdbx_strand_id
1 'polypeptide(L)'
;MNLLLKISLFTIIALTIVCATNTHADCKKNSTCCSLSRVTPPEPLYPIPTPQQVKWQQLEMGMFCHFGINTFHNEEWTDGTKPADSFNPTDFNPQQWADVAKKVGMGYLIVTAKHHDGFVLYPTTHTDYCVRFSPWANGQGDVIKGVAEACNKAGVHFGFYLSPWDRHEPRYNDNKAYDEYFKSLLRELLTNYGPVFEVWFDGAGTEGHVYDWEGYYKLIKEIQPDALIAICGPDIRWVGNEDGLAPETLWNVQEREGKKVWYPAECDVPIRKGQWFFHTDGENRLLSLNQLLRIYYYSVGRGAVLLLNVSPDRSGHLPEPDVKRLLEWRSVLDETFKVNLAEKADWEASNIRGNAPEYAPEMCLKENDNKYWATDDNHITEYITLKFTSPIVFDRVVIKEQISLGQRVEEHSVWVKNKKGKWEKVSSATTIGYKRIHCIPEQKTKEIKILIDKALACPTIDYIGVYNSSPRDLKISKKNK
;
A
#
# COMPACT_ATOMS: atom_id res chain seq x y z
N MET A 1 -42.69 8.60 -60.69
CA MET A 1 -42.51 7.76 -61.89
C MET A 1 -41.04 7.35 -61.94
N ASN A 2 -40.55 6.16 -61.60
CA ASN A 2 -41.02 4.85 -61.11
C ASN A 2 -39.89 4.36 -60.17
N LEU A 3 -40.13 3.93 -58.94
CA LEU A 3 -40.71 2.66 -58.45
C LEU A 3 -39.68 1.52 -58.30
N LEU A 4 -39.78 0.85 -57.14
CA LEU A 4 -39.31 -0.48 -56.69
C LEU A 4 -38.01 -0.49 -55.85
N LEU A 5 -37.92 -1.16 -54.68
CA LEU A 5 -38.88 -1.78 -53.74
C LEU A 5 -38.10 -2.33 -52.51
N LYS A 6 -38.84 -2.65 -51.43
CA LYS A 6 -38.56 -3.48 -50.21
C LYS A 6 -38.25 -2.65 -48.94
N ILE A 7 -39.13 -2.44 -47.94
CA ILE A 7 -40.09 -3.24 -47.12
C ILE A 7 -39.48 -3.85 -45.83
N SER A 8 -40.15 -3.51 -44.71
CA SER A 8 -40.25 -4.11 -43.36
C SER A 8 -39.26 -3.65 -42.27
N LEU A 9 -39.66 -3.39 -41.01
CA LEU A 9 -40.96 -3.22 -40.32
C LEU A 9 -40.62 -2.59 -38.93
N PHE A 10 -41.41 -1.63 -38.45
CA PHE A 10 -41.27 -0.99 -37.13
C PHE A 10 -42.29 -1.57 -36.13
N THR A 11 -41.96 -1.66 -34.84
CA THR A 11 -42.98 -1.76 -33.77
C THR A 11 -42.49 -1.05 -32.51
N ILE A 12 -43.21 -0.01 -32.11
CA ILE A 12 -43.19 0.66 -30.81
C ILE A 12 -44.58 0.45 -30.22
N ILE A 13 -44.70 -0.02 -28.97
CA ILE A 13 -45.97 0.01 -28.23
C ILE A 13 -45.70 0.55 -26.82
N ALA A 14 -46.43 1.63 -26.52
CA ALA A 14 -46.56 2.25 -25.20
C ALA A 14 -47.83 1.74 -24.49
N LEU A 15 -47.76 1.82 -23.16
CA LEU A 15 -48.67 1.28 -22.15
C LEU A 15 -49.83 2.25 -21.82
N THR A 16 -51.06 1.76 -21.60
CA THR A 16 -51.99 2.30 -20.56
C THR A 16 -53.21 1.39 -20.25
N ILE A 17 -53.21 0.87 -19.01
CA ILE A 17 -54.27 0.67 -17.98
C ILE A 17 -55.75 0.52 -18.39
N VAL A 18 -56.41 -0.57 -17.92
CA VAL A 18 -57.75 -0.57 -17.27
C VAL A 18 -57.86 -1.73 -16.25
N CYS A 19 -58.38 -1.43 -15.04
CA CYS A 19 -58.74 -2.36 -13.96
C CYS A 19 -60.11 -3.04 -14.16
N ALA A 20 -60.27 -4.28 -13.69
CA ALA A 20 -61.56 -4.82 -13.22
C ALA A 20 -61.35 -6.02 -12.27
N THR A 21 -62.33 -6.24 -11.40
CA THR A 21 -62.27 -6.86 -10.06
C THR A 21 -62.81 -8.30 -9.97
N ASN A 22 -62.43 -8.98 -8.85
CA ASN A 22 -63.14 -10.04 -8.10
C ASN A 22 -63.31 -11.45 -8.70
N THR A 23 -62.71 -12.48 -8.09
CA THR A 23 -63.31 -13.37 -7.04
C THR A 23 -62.43 -14.60 -6.77
N HIS A 24 -62.51 -15.14 -5.55
CA HIS A 24 -61.73 -16.25 -5.00
C HIS A 24 -62.00 -17.60 -5.68
N ALA A 25 -60.94 -18.42 -5.85
CA ALA A 25 -61.04 -19.88 -5.76
C ALA A 25 -59.72 -20.48 -5.26
N ASP A 26 -59.87 -21.34 -4.27
CA ASP A 26 -58.90 -22.01 -3.43
C ASP A 26 -57.99 -22.99 -4.21
N CYS A 27 -56.67 -22.97 -3.97
CA CYS A 27 -55.85 -24.16 -4.16
C CYS A 27 -54.58 -24.09 -3.31
N LYS A 28 -54.65 -24.72 -2.14
CA LYS A 28 -53.51 -25.10 -1.30
C LYS A 28 -52.38 -25.71 -2.14
N LYS A 29 -51.25 -25.03 -2.22
CA LYS A 29 -49.93 -25.65 -2.41
C LYS A 29 -49.00 -25.12 -1.33
N ASN A 30 -48.66 -26.00 -0.41
CA ASN A 30 -47.52 -25.85 0.49
C ASN A 30 -46.26 -25.65 -0.36
N SER A 31 -45.84 -24.41 -0.54
CA SER A 31 -44.44 -24.08 -0.80
C SER A 31 -43.91 -23.39 0.43
N THR A 32 -43.45 -24.17 1.40
CA THR A 32 -42.40 -23.71 2.32
C THR A 32 -41.20 -23.39 1.44
N CYS A 33 -41.17 -22.16 0.94
CA CYS A 33 -39.95 -21.55 0.45
C CYS A 33 -39.09 -21.40 1.70
N CYS A 34 -38.23 -22.39 1.97
CA CYS A 34 -37.15 -22.24 2.93
C CYS A 34 -36.30 -21.07 2.44
N SER A 35 -36.59 -19.87 2.92
CA SER A 35 -35.64 -18.78 2.89
C SER A 35 -34.45 -19.27 3.72
N LEU A 36 -33.40 -19.76 3.07
CA LEU A 36 -32.10 -19.93 3.69
C LEU A 36 -31.76 -18.56 4.28
N SER A 37 -31.90 -18.43 5.60
CA SER A 37 -31.45 -17.26 6.32
C SER A 37 -29.95 -17.20 6.08
N ARG A 38 -29.50 -16.25 5.26
CA ARG A 38 -28.06 -16.03 5.05
C ARG A 38 -27.44 -15.78 6.40
N VAL A 39 -26.34 -16.48 6.69
CA VAL A 39 -25.59 -16.27 7.92
C VAL A 39 -24.98 -14.86 7.83
N THR A 40 -25.21 -14.03 8.84
CA THR A 40 -24.72 -12.65 8.83
C THR A 40 -23.20 -12.65 8.99
N PRO A 41 -22.47 -11.69 8.37
CA PRO A 41 -21.03 -11.56 8.59
C PRO A 41 -20.73 -11.19 10.04
N PRO A 42 -19.49 -11.44 10.52
CA PRO A 42 -19.02 -10.87 11.77
C PRO A 42 -19.17 -9.34 11.78
N GLU A 43 -19.62 -8.79 12.91
CA GLU A 43 -19.65 -7.34 13.10
C GLU A 43 -18.22 -6.75 13.05
N PRO A 44 -18.01 -5.58 12.43
CA PRO A 44 -16.68 -4.94 12.41
C PRO A 44 -16.14 -4.64 13.81
N LEU A 45 -14.84 -4.89 14.02
CA LEU A 45 -14.12 -4.49 15.22
C LEU A 45 -13.51 -3.10 15.00
N TYR A 46 -14.15 -2.06 15.55
CA TYR A 46 -13.73 -0.68 15.37
C TYR A 46 -12.46 -0.32 16.18
N PRO A 47 -11.64 0.63 15.68
CA PRO A 47 -11.77 1.32 14.39
C PRO A 47 -11.38 0.44 13.20
N ILE A 48 -11.96 0.73 12.04
CA ILE A 48 -11.69 0.05 10.76
C ILE A 48 -11.03 1.01 9.76
N PRO A 49 -10.25 0.52 8.77
CA PRO A 49 -9.68 1.35 7.72
C PRO A 49 -10.77 2.02 6.88
N THR A 50 -10.45 3.20 6.34
CA THR A 50 -11.21 3.75 5.22
C THR A 50 -11.00 2.93 3.95
N PRO A 51 -11.90 2.99 2.95
CA PRO A 51 -11.67 2.33 1.66
C PRO A 51 -10.33 2.72 1.00
N GLN A 52 -9.90 3.97 1.17
CA GLN A 52 -8.63 4.49 0.67
C GLN A 52 -7.44 3.82 1.39
N GLN A 53 -7.48 3.67 2.72
CA GLN A 53 -6.45 2.96 3.48
C GLN A 53 -6.39 1.46 3.12
N VAL A 54 -7.55 0.81 2.89
CA VAL A 54 -7.58 -0.58 2.39
C VAL A 54 -6.88 -0.67 1.04
N LYS A 55 -7.24 0.21 0.10
CA LYS A 55 -6.61 0.25 -1.22
C LYS A 55 -5.10 0.50 -1.14
N TRP A 56 -4.67 1.39 -0.27
CA TRP A 56 -3.26 1.69 -0.03
C TRP A 56 -2.49 0.48 0.52
N GLN A 57 -3.04 -0.21 1.53
CA GLN A 57 -2.47 -1.47 2.04
C GLN A 57 -2.41 -2.55 0.94
N GLN A 58 -3.41 -2.60 0.04
CA GLN A 58 -3.42 -3.53 -1.09
C GLN A 58 -2.31 -3.31 -2.12
N LEU A 59 -1.78 -2.09 -2.24
CA LEU A 59 -0.65 -1.81 -3.13
C LEU A 59 0.66 -2.37 -2.60
N GLU A 60 0.78 -2.50 -1.27
CA GLU A 60 1.94 -3.02 -0.51
C GLU A 60 3.24 -2.22 -0.65
N MET A 61 3.51 -1.64 -1.82
CA MET A 61 4.74 -0.95 -2.14
C MET A 61 4.50 0.31 -2.96
N GLY A 62 5.23 1.37 -2.63
CA GLY A 62 5.35 2.61 -3.39
C GLY A 62 6.81 2.93 -3.72
N MET A 63 6.99 3.79 -4.73
CA MET A 63 8.28 4.40 -5.04
C MET A 63 8.34 5.82 -4.48
N PHE A 64 9.45 6.18 -3.87
CA PHE A 64 9.75 7.57 -3.53
C PHE A 64 10.87 8.06 -4.44
N CYS A 65 10.75 9.27 -4.99
CA CYS A 65 11.79 9.92 -5.76
C CYS A 65 12.14 11.26 -5.13
N HIS A 66 13.20 11.27 -4.31
CA HIS A 66 13.87 12.49 -3.91
C HIS A 66 14.73 13.01 -5.06
N PHE A 67 14.30 14.14 -5.60
CA PHE A 67 14.94 14.84 -6.70
C PHE A 67 14.86 16.33 -6.45
N GLY A 68 15.87 17.10 -6.83
CA GLY A 68 15.88 18.55 -6.59
C GLY A 68 17.29 19.11 -6.54
N ILE A 69 17.44 20.31 -5.99
CA ILE A 69 18.73 21.02 -5.99
C ILE A 69 19.84 20.20 -5.32
N ASN A 70 19.49 19.44 -4.28
CA ASN A 70 20.37 18.54 -3.54
C ASN A 70 21.09 17.52 -4.44
N THR A 71 20.42 16.97 -5.46
CA THR A 71 21.00 16.08 -6.49
C THR A 71 22.19 16.74 -7.22
N PHE A 72 22.11 18.04 -7.47
CA PHE A 72 23.14 18.80 -8.18
C PHE A 72 24.30 19.22 -7.28
N HIS A 73 24.14 19.13 -5.95
CA HIS A 73 25.16 19.49 -4.96
C HIS A 73 25.78 18.29 -4.22
N ASN A 74 25.30 17.06 -4.45
CA ASN A 74 25.81 15.86 -3.76
C ASN A 74 25.63 15.99 -2.23
N GLU A 75 24.48 16.49 -1.81
CA GLU A 75 24.12 16.74 -0.41
C GLU A 75 22.74 16.16 -0.11
N GLU A 76 22.54 15.61 1.09
CA GLU A 76 21.22 15.17 1.54
C GLU A 76 20.34 16.38 1.90
N TRP A 77 20.88 17.32 2.68
CA TRP A 77 20.18 18.50 3.20
C TRP A 77 20.98 19.79 2.95
N THR A 78 20.70 20.49 1.85
CA THR A 78 21.25 21.84 1.64
C THR A 78 20.54 22.87 2.51
N ASP A 79 21.19 24.00 2.76
CA ASP A 79 20.74 25.05 3.69
C ASP A 79 19.78 26.09 3.12
N GLY A 80 19.24 25.85 1.92
CA GLY A 80 18.39 26.78 1.21
C GLY A 80 19.14 27.96 0.57
N THR A 81 20.48 27.98 0.60
CA THR A 81 21.28 29.05 -0.02
C THR A 81 21.85 28.69 -1.40
N LYS A 82 21.70 27.43 -1.83
CA LYS A 82 22.18 26.99 -3.16
C LYS A 82 21.45 27.79 -4.25
N PRO A 83 22.13 28.17 -5.35
CA PRO A 83 21.50 29.02 -6.35
C PRO A 83 20.52 28.20 -7.22
N ALA A 84 19.34 28.76 -7.50
CA ALA A 84 18.30 28.10 -8.31
C ALA A 84 18.80 27.67 -9.72
N ASP A 85 19.79 28.37 -10.25
CA ASP A 85 20.40 28.08 -11.56
C ASP A 85 21.25 26.79 -11.58
N SER A 86 21.54 26.20 -10.42
CA SER A 86 22.23 24.91 -10.31
C SER A 86 21.35 23.71 -10.65
N PHE A 87 20.03 23.88 -10.66
CA PHE A 87 19.10 22.83 -11.06
C PHE A 87 18.98 22.78 -12.59
N ASN A 88 19.55 21.74 -13.21
CA ASN A 88 19.52 21.62 -14.68
C ASN A 88 19.59 20.17 -15.18
N PRO A 89 18.52 19.36 -15.02
CA PRO A 89 18.52 18.03 -15.58
C PRO A 89 18.58 18.06 -17.11
N THR A 90 19.49 17.28 -17.67
CA THR A 90 19.82 17.34 -19.10
C THR A 90 18.89 16.52 -19.97
N ASP A 91 18.28 15.46 -19.43
CA ASP A 91 17.45 14.50 -20.15
C ASP A 91 16.35 13.97 -19.20
N PHE A 92 15.54 14.88 -18.67
CA PHE A 92 14.53 14.56 -17.67
C PHE A 92 13.47 13.59 -18.22
N ASN A 93 13.37 12.39 -17.64
CA ASN A 93 12.52 11.32 -18.14
C ASN A 93 11.70 10.62 -17.03
N PRO A 94 10.61 11.25 -16.58
CA PRO A 94 9.76 10.69 -15.53
C PRO A 94 8.98 9.44 -16.00
N GLN A 95 8.84 9.23 -17.32
CA GLN A 95 8.24 8.00 -17.85
C GLN A 95 9.08 6.77 -17.47
N GLN A 96 10.41 6.88 -17.50
CA GLN A 96 11.29 5.80 -17.06
C GLN A 96 11.05 5.47 -15.57
N TRP A 97 10.77 6.46 -14.73
CA TRP A 97 10.53 6.24 -13.30
C TRP A 97 9.22 5.48 -13.09
N ALA A 98 8.13 5.94 -13.72
CA ALA A 98 6.82 5.31 -13.63
C ALA A 98 6.80 3.90 -14.23
N ASP A 99 7.49 3.68 -15.35
CA ASP A 99 7.60 2.36 -15.99
C ASP A 99 8.37 1.37 -15.10
N VAL A 100 9.46 1.82 -14.45
CA VAL A 100 10.21 1.02 -13.49
C VAL A 100 9.33 0.70 -12.28
N ALA A 101 8.67 1.69 -11.68
CA ALA A 101 7.74 1.50 -10.56
C ALA A 101 6.68 0.44 -10.89
N LYS A 102 6.01 0.58 -12.04
CA LYS A 102 5.01 -0.39 -12.51
C LYS A 102 5.59 -1.79 -12.66
N LYS A 103 6.76 -1.89 -13.32
CA LYS A 103 7.41 -3.17 -13.63
C LYS A 103 7.88 -3.92 -12.37
N VAL A 104 8.24 -3.20 -11.31
CA VAL A 104 8.69 -3.80 -10.04
C VAL A 104 7.56 -3.95 -9.02
N GLY A 105 6.32 -3.65 -9.42
CA GLY A 105 5.12 -3.88 -8.63
C GLY A 105 4.85 -2.81 -7.58
N MET A 106 5.36 -1.59 -7.76
CA MET A 106 5.01 -0.43 -6.93
C MET A 106 3.74 0.22 -7.49
N GLY A 107 2.73 0.35 -6.62
CA GLY A 107 1.40 0.81 -7.00
C GLY A 107 1.24 2.33 -7.07
N TYR A 108 2.14 3.07 -6.42
CA TYR A 108 2.15 4.52 -6.36
C TYR A 108 3.59 5.06 -6.41
N LEU A 109 3.73 6.33 -6.80
CA LEU A 109 5.00 7.05 -6.85
C LEU A 109 4.81 8.44 -6.21
N ILE A 110 5.66 8.75 -5.23
CA ILE A 110 5.74 10.05 -4.57
C ILE A 110 7.01 10.76 -5.03
N VAL A 111 6.91 12.02 -5.44
CA VAL A 111 8.06 12.87 -5.78
C VAL A 111 8.13 14.08 -4.85
N THR A 112 9.34 14.50 -4.49
CA THR A 112 9.56 15.72 -3.70
C THR A 112 9.21 16.97 -4.52
N ALA A 113 8.04 17.56 -4.28
CA ALA A 113 7.67 18.85 -4.88
C ALA A 113 8.47 20.02 -4.31
N LYS A 114 8.83 19.91 -3.03
CA LYS A 114 9.75 20.79 -2.31
C LYS A 114 10.34 20.00 -1.15
N HIS A 115 11.66 20.01 -1.01
CA HIS A 115 12.34 19.45 0.15
C HIS A 115 12.72 20.58 1.15
N HIS A 116 13.39 20.27 2.27
CA HIS A 116 13.69 21.23 3.35
C HIS A 116 14.44 22.48 2.88
N ASP A 117 15.23 22.36 1.82
CA ASP A 117 15.97 23.46 1.20
C ASP A 117 15.05 24.52 0.59
N GLY A 118 13.77 24.22 0.37
CA GLY A 118 12.76 25.18 -0.08
C GLY A 118 12.63 25.33 -1.60
N PHE A 119 13.48 24.67 -2.40
CA PHE A 119 13.40 24.78 -3.87
C PHE A 119 12.18 24.04 -4.42
N VAL A 120 11.29 24.76 -5.10
CA VAL A 120 10.01 24.22 -5.62
C VAL A 120 10.17 23.69 -7.05
N LEU A 121 9.82 22.42 -7.29
CA LEU A 121 10.06 21.71 -8.55
C LEU A 121 9.02 21.92 -9.66
N TYR A 122 8.11 22.86 -9.47
CA TYR A 122 7.10 23.25 -10.44
C TYR A 122 7.01 24.78 -10.51
N PRO A 123 6.47 25.36 -11.60
CA PRO A 123 6.60 26.78 -11.88
C PRO A 123 5.60 27.66 -11.09
N THR A 124 5.61 27.53 -9.76
CA THR A 124 4.76 28.31 -8.84
C THR A 124 4.99 29.81 -8.97
N THR A 125 3.95 30.60 -8.71
CA THR A 125 4.03 32.07 -8.63
C THR A 125 4.31 32.61 -7.23
N HIS A 126 4.38 31.74 -6.22
CA HIS A 126 4.42 32.14 -4.80
C HIS A 126 5.84 32.29 -4.21
N THR A 127 6.86 31.88 -4.97
CA THR A 127 8.28 32.08 -4.65
C THR A 127 9.12 32.16 -5.94
N ASP A 128 10.24 32.88 -5.87
CA ASP A 128 11.25 32.90 -6.93
C ASP A 128 12.26 31.75 -6.79
N TYR A 129 12.23 31.01 -5.68
CA TYR A 129 13.07 29.84 -5.48
C TYR A 129 12.39 28.58 -6.01
N CYS A 130 12.18 28.57 -7.31
CA CYS A 130 11.53 27.49 -8.05
C CYS A 130 12.16 27.29 -9.44
N VAL A 131 11.73 26.25 -10.14
CA VAL A 131 12.22 25.90 -11.49
C VAL A 131 12.14 27.03 -12.53
N ARG A 132 11.27 28.04 -12.35
CA ARG A 132 11.21 29.22 -13.24
C ARG A 132 12.52 30.01 -13.29
N PHE A 133 13.29 29.96 -12.21
CA PHE A 133 14.56 30.65 -12.06
C PHE A 133 15.76 29.71 -12.23
N SER A 134 15.53 28.53 -12.79
CA SER A 134 16.56 27.59 -13.22
C SER A 134 16.73 27.61 -14.76
N PRO A 135 17.90 27.24 -15.30
CA PRO A 135 18.09 27.15 -16.75
C PRO A 135 17.32 25.97 -17.38
N TRP A 136 16.86 25.02 -16.57
CA TRP A 136 16.17 23.83 -17.05
C TRP A 136 14.93 24.20 -17.86
N ALA A 137 14.86 23.65 -19.08
CA ALA A 137 13.77 23.92 -20.02
C ALA A 137 13.44 25.42 -20.18
N ASN A 138 14.47 26.28 -20.12
CA ASN A 138 14.35 27.74 -20.18
C ASN A 138 13.39 28.31 -19.11
N GLY A 139 13.40 27.75 -17.91
CA GLY A 139 12.52 28.14 -16.81
C GLY A 139 11.05 27.72 -16.99
N GLN A 140 10.74 26.88 -17.99
CA GLN A 140 9.38 26.38 -18.25
C GLN A 140 9.19 24.93 -17.83
N GLY A 141 10.20 24.33 -17.20
CA GLY A 141 10.13 22.95 -16.74
C GLY A 141 9.16 22.78 -15.57
N ASP A 142 8.57 21.59 -15.47
CA ASP A 142 7.63 21.21 -14.43
C ASP A 142 7.80 19.73 -14.12
N VAL A 143 8.51 19.43 -13.03
CA VAL A 143 8.78 18.03 -12.62
C VAL A 143 7.48 17.33 -12.24
N ILE A 144 6.60 18.06 -11.54
CA ILE A 144 5.38 17.50 -10.96
C ILE A 144 4.41 17.10 -12.05
N LYS A 145 4.21 17.96 -13.06
CA LYS A 145 3.43 17.61 -14.24
C LYS A 145 4.00 16.39 -14.96
N GLY A 146 5.31 16.36 -15.21
CA GLY A 146 5.94 15.25 -15.91
C GLY A 146 5.76 13.91 -15.18
N VAL A 147 5.91 13.91 -13.84
CA VAL A 147 5.73 12.72 -13.01
C VAL A 147 4.26 12.30 -12.93
N ALA A 148 3.33 13.24 -12.72
CA ALA A 148 1.91 12.94 -12.66
C ALA A 148 1.37 12.34 -13.97
N GLU A 149 1.76 12.91 -15.12
CA GLU A 149 1.40 12.41 -16.44
C GLU A 149 1.99 11.01 -16.71
N ALA A 150 3.26 10.79 -16.33
CA ALA A 150 3.92 9.50 -16.45
C ALA A 150 3.24 8.41 -15.60
N CYS A 151 2.89 8.74 -14.35
CA CYS A 151 2.18 7.85 -13.43
C CYS A 151 0.81 7.45 -14.01
N ASN A 152 0.03 8.44 -14.46
CA ASN A 152 -1.27 8.19 -15.09
C ASN A 152 -1.16 7.26 -16.31
N LYS A 153 -0.16 7.49 -17.19
CA LYS A 153 0.07 6.66 -18.36
C LYS A 153 0.53 5.23 -18.03
N ALA A 154 1.33 5.05 -16.98
CA ALA A 154 1.80 3.73 -16.54
C ALA A 154 0.76 2.96 -15.70
N GLY A 155 -0.34 3.61 -15.28
CA GLY A 155 -1.30 3.05 -14.33
C GLY A 155 -0.66 2.84 -12.96
N VAL A 156 0.09 3.85 -12.51
CA VAL A 156 0.67 4.02 -11.18
C VAL A 156 0.01 5.25 -10.54
N HIS A 157 -0.34 5.16 -9.27
CA HIS A 157 -0.94 6.29 -8.56
C HIS A 157 0.09 7.40 -8.29
N PHE A 158 -0.31 8.66 -8.44
CA PHE A 158 0.56 9.81 -8.21
C PHE A 158 0.39 10.38 -6.80
N GLY A 159 1.49 10.65 -6.12
CA GLY A 159 1.53 11.41 -4.87
C GLY A 159 2.69 12.40 -4.88
N PHE A 160 2.70 13.29 -3.88
CA PHE A 160 3.79 14.26 -3.74
C PHE A 160 4.18 14.46 -2.29
N TYR A 161 5.44 14.81 -2.10
CA TYR A 161 5.99 15.27 -0.84
C TYR A 161 6.13 16.79 -0.88
N LEU A 162 5.67 17.46 0.17
CA LEU A 162 5.79 18.91 0.33
C LEU A 162 6.32 19.19 1.73
N SER A 163 7.61 19.54 1.83
CA SER A 163 8.25 19.73 3.13
C SER A 163 7.60 20.84 3.96
N PRO A 164 7.10 20.55 5.18
CA PRO A 164 6.62 21.58 6.09
C PRO A 164 7.75 22.50 6.53
N TRP A 165 8.92 21.96 6.86
CA TRP A 165 10.12 22.75 7.14
C TRP A 165 10.67 23.40 5.86
N ASP A 166 10.98 24.69 5.92
CA ASP A 166 11.57 25.45 4.83
C ASP A 166 12.76 26.29 5.30
N ARG A 167 13.93 26.03 4.73
CA ARG A 167 15.19 26.70 5.08
C ARG A 167 15.47 27.94 4.22
N HIS A 168 14.69 28.15 3.16
CA HIS A 168 14.86 29.29 2.25
C HIS A 168 13.84 30.40 2.53
N GLU A 169 12.59 30.04 2.82
CA GLU A 169 11.46 30.96 2.85
C GLU A 169 11.55 31.98 4.02
N PRO A 170 11.71 33.28 3.75
CA PRO A 170 11.79 34.30 4.82
C PRO A 170 10.55 34.37 5.70
N ARG A 171 9.37 34.03 5.16
CA ARG A 171 8.11 33.96 5.92
C ARG A 171 8.09 32.85 6.97
N TYR A 172 9.00 31.87 6.93
CA TYR A 172 9.01 30.73 7.85
C TYR A 172 9.09 31.12 9.34
N ASN A 173 9.61 32.30 9.67
CA ASN A 173 9.63 32.80 11.06
C ASN A 173 8.29 33.44 11.52
N ASP A 174 7.34 33.65 10.60
CA ASP A 174 5.97 34.10 10.88
C ASP A 174 5.01 32.98 10.52
N ASN A 175 4.57 32.21 11.52
CA ASN A 175 3.72 31.04 11.36
C ASN A 175 2.51 31.31 10.44
N LYS A 176 1.81 32.43 10.63
CA LYS A 176 0.61 32.73 9.84
C LYS A 176 0.97 33.07 8.39
N ALA A 177 2.01 33.86 8.18
CA ALA A 177 2.45 34.20 6.83
C ALA A 177 2.97 32.96 6.08
N TYR A 178 3.66 32.06 6.78
CA TYR A 178 4.13 30.79 6.24
C TYR A 178 2.97 29.83 5.93
N ASP A 179 1.98 29.71 6.82
CA ASP A 179 0.79 28.88 6.60
C ASP A 179 0.05 29.26 5.31
N GLU A 180 -0.13 30.56 5.06
CA GLU A 180 -0.80 31.04 3.85
C GLU A 180 0.04 30.79 2.58
N TYR A 181 1.37 30.91 2.68
CA TYR A 181 2.28 30.52 1.61
C TYR A 181 2.22 29.01 1.32
N PHE A 182 2.34 28.19 2.37
CA PHE A 182 2.31 26.74 2.28
C PHE A 182 0.99 26.24 1.68
N LYS A 183 -0.15 26.77 2.14
CA LYS A 183 -1.48 26.47 1.58
C LYS A 183 -1.60 26.89 0.12
N SER A 184 -0.92 27.95 -0.31
CA SER A 184 -0.93 28.38 -1.71
C SER A 184 -0.20 27.36 -2.60
N LEU A 185 0.99 26.91 -2.19
CA LEU A 185 1.71 25.82 -2.88
C LEU A 185 0.91 24.52 -2.88
N LEU A 186 0.36 24.15 -1.72
CA LEU A 186 -0.45 22.95 -1.56
C LEU A 186 -1.68 22.99 -2.46
N ARG A 187 -2.35 24.15 -2.59
CA ARG A 187 -3.48 24.32 -3.50
C ARG A 187 -3.10 24.10 -4.95
N GLU A 188 -1.99 24.67 -5.43
CA GLU A 188 -1.51 24.45 -6.81
C GLU A 188 -1.24 22.96 -7.07
N LEU A 189 -0.62 22.25 -6.13
CA LEU A 189 -0.35 20.81 -6.21
C LEU A 189 -1.63 19.96 -6.25
N LEU A 190 -2.66 20.35 -5.49
CA LEU A 190 -3.91 19.61 -5.41
C LEU A 190 -4.85 19.88 -6.60
N THR A 191 -4.73 21.03 -7.28
CA THR A 191 -5.67 21.40 -8.36
C THR A 191 -5.14 21.12 -9.76
N ASN A 192 -3.83 21.21 -9.99
CA ASN A 192 -3.30 21.32 -11.36
C ASN A 192 -2.74 20.02 -11.94
N TYR A 193 -2.54 18.97 -11.13
CA TYR A 193 -1.79 17.76 -11.52
C TYR A 193 -2.63 16.47 -11.53
N GLY A 194 -3.95 16.59 -11.51
CA GLY A 194 -4.87 15.46 -11.56
C GLY A 194 -5.13 14.81 -10.18
N PRO A 195 -5.60 13.54 -10.15
CA PRO A 195 -5.89 12.86 -8.89
C PRO A 195 -4.64 12.62 -8.06
N VAL A 196 -4.70 13.00 -6.78
CA VAL A 196 -3.63 12.80 -5.81
C VAL A 196 -3.98 11.62 -4.93
N PHE A 197 -3.09 10.64 -4.86
CA PHE A 197 -3.26 9.43 -4.06
C PHE A 197 -2.74 9.62 -2.63
N GLU A 198 -1.59 10.29 -2.50
CA GLU A 198 -0.94 10.50 -1.21
C GLU A 198 -0.23 11.85 -1.16
N VAL A 199 -0.38 12.55 -0.03
CA VAL A 199 0.32 13.78 0.34
C VAL A 199 1.22 13.47 1.53
N TRP A 200 2.52 13.67 1.37
CA TRP A 200 3.51 13.32 2.38
C TRP A 200 4.05 14.58 3.07
N PHE A 201 3.84 14.68 4.40
CA PHE A 201 4.32 15.78 5.23
C PHE A 201 5.35 15.29 6.23
N ASP A 202 6.60 15.66 6.00
CA ASP A 202 7.72 15.28 6.86
C ASP A 202 7.62 15.86 8.28
N GLY A 203 8.10 15.08 9.25
CA GLY A 203 8.25 15.51 10.63
C GLY A 203 9.59 16.21 10.92
N ALA A 204 10.62 16.01 10.09
CA ALA A 204 11.95 16.58 10.33
C ALA A 204 11.92 18.12 10.32
N GLY A 205 12.48 18.73 11.38
CA GLY A 205 12.60 20.19 11.51
C GLY A 205 11.28 20.90 11.83
N THR A 206 10.22 20.14 12.12
CA THR A 206 8.92 20.71 12.52
C THR A 206 8.88 21.11 13.99
N GLU A 207 9.86 20.69 14.79
CA GLU A 207 9.90 20.99 16.22
C GLU A 207 10.02 22.50 16.50
N GLY A 208 9.10 23.03 17.30
CA GLY A 208 9.11 24.44 17.72
C GLY A 208 8.44 25.42 16.75
N HIS A 209 8.05 25.00 15.55
CA HIS A 209 7.18 25.77 14.65
C HIS A 209 5.71 25.36 14.86
N VAL A 210 4.78 26.31 14.78
CA VAL A 210 3.34 26.02 14.92
C VAL A 210 2.70 26.14 13.55
N TYR A 211 2.24 25.02 13.00
CA TYR A 211 1.58 24.94 11.70
C TYR A 211 0.06 24.89 11.85
N ASP A 212 -0.66 25.45 10.88
CA ASP A 212 -2.11 25.24 10.72
C ASP A 212 -2.43 23.87 10.08
N TRP A 213 -2.07 22.80 10.78
CA TRP A 213 -2.29 21.42 10.33
C TRP A 213 -3.75 21.14 9.94
N GLU A 214 -4.71 21.58 10.75
CA GLU A 214 -6.13 21.41 10.47
C GLU A 214 -6.55 22.14 9.20
N GLY A 215 -6.02 23.35 8.96
CA GLY A 215 -6.21 24.07 7.71
C GLY A 215 -5.63 23.33 6.50
N TYR A 216 -4.45 22.71 6.64
CA TYR A 216 -3.83 21.91 5.57
C TYR A 216 -4.65 20.66 5.26
N TYR A 217 -5.07 19.92 6.29
CA TYR A 217 -5.88 18.71 6.13
C TYR A 217 -7.23 19.03 5.49
N LYS A 218 -7.89 20.10 5.96
CA LYS A 218 -9.16 20.56 5.40
C LYS A 218 -9.01 20.92 3.92
N LEU A 219 -7.96 21.65 3.55
CA LEU A 219 -7.70 22.01 2.15
C LEU A 219 -7.50 20.76 1.27
N ILE A 220 -6.74 19.77 1.74
CA ILE A 220 -6.55 18.50 1.03
C ILE A 220 -7.88 17.80 0.84
N LYS A 221 -8.67 17.61 1.91
CA LYS A 221 -9.94 16.87 1.84
C LYS A 221 -11.03 17.61 1.05
N GLU A 222 -10.99 18.94 0.96
CA GLU A 222 -11.89 19.72 0.13
C GLU A 222 -11.60 19.55 -1.38
N ILE A 223 -10.33 19.44 -1.77
CA ILE A 223 -9.93 19.39 -3.20
C ILE A 223 -9.74 17.94 -3.67
N GLN A 224 -9.10 17.10 -2.86
CA GLN A 224 -8.74 15.71 -3.13
C GLN A 224 -9.23 14.82 -1.97
N PRO A 225 -10.55 14.57 -1.85
CA PRO A 225 -11.13 13.83 -0.72
C PRO A 225 -10.59 12.40 -0.56
N ASP A 226 -10.11 11.80 -1.66
CA ASP A 226 -9.53 10.46 -1.67
C ASP A 226 -8.04 10.41 -1.34
N ALA A 227 -7.33 11.55 -1.28
CA ALA A 227 -5.91 11.58 -0.97
C ALA A 227 -5.66 11.22 0.50
N LEU A 228 -4.71 10.31 0.74
CA LEU A 228 -4.22 10.00 2.08
C LEU A 228 -3.14 11.01 2.49
N ILE A 229 -3.11 11.36 3.78
CA ILE A 229 -2.13 12.29 4.34
C ILE A 229 -1.21 11.52 5.29
N ALA A 230 0.07 11.46 4.94
CA ALA A 230 1.06 10.64 5.62
C ALA A 230 1.97 11.44 6.59
N ILE A 231 2.45 10.72 7.61
CA ILE A 231 3.44 11.11 8.62
C ILE A 231 2.96 12.21 9.57
N CYS A 232 3.08 13.48 9.20
CA CYS A 232 2.41 14.60 9.89
C CYS A 232 0.98 14.74 9.37
N GLY A 233 0.23 13.64 9.42
CA GLY A 233 -1.13 13.55 8.89
C GLY A 233 -2.06 12.69 9.76
N PRO A 234 -3.37 12.69 9.46
CA PRO A 234 -4.33 11.81 10.13
C PRO A 234 -4.33 10.36 9.63
N ASP A 235 -3.89 10.08 8.40
CA ASP A 235 -4.28 8.85 7.70
C ASP A 235 -3.21 7.74 7.72
N ILE A 236 -1.93 8.07 7.56
CA ILE A 236 -0.82 7.11 7.54
C ILE A 236 0.28 7.57 8.49
N ARG A 237 0.86 6.66 9.27
CA ARG A 237 1.93 6.99 10.22
C ARG A 237 3.30 6.52 9.77
N TRP A 238 4.32 7.23 10.25
CA TRP A 238 5.68 6.75 10.19
C TRP A 238 5.87 5.45 11.00
N VAL A 239 6.73 4.56 10.52
CA VAL A 239 7.07 3.33 11.24
C VAL A 239 8.00 3.57 12.44
N GLY A 240 8.75 4.67 12.44
CA GLY A 240 9.69 5.03 13.53
C GLY A 240 11.17 4.82 13.21
N ASN A 241 11.52 4.48 11.97
CA ASN A 241 12.89 4.38 11.46
C ASN A 241 12.91 4.50 9.93
N GLU A 242 14.07 4.84 9.38
CA GLU A 242 14.34 4.89 7.93
C GLU A 242 15.11 3.66 7.41
N ASP A 243 15.17 2.58 8.21
CA ASP A 243 15.76 1.29 7.80
C ASP A 243 14.74 0.40 7.05
N GLY A 244 13.49 0.87 6.92
CA GLY A 244 12.40 0.16 6.25
C GLY A 244 11.87 -1.02 7.05
N LEU A 245 11.94 -0.98 8.39
CA LEU A 245 11.63 -2.12 9.26
C LEU A 245 10.45 -1.86 10.18
N ALA A 246 9.38 -2.61 10.01
CA ALA A 246 8.27 -2.65 10.96
C ALA A 246 8.62 -3.50 12.20
N PRO A 247 8.10 -3.14 13.38
CA PRO A 247 8.19 -4.00 14.57
C PRO A 247 7.52 -5.36 14.32
N GLU A 248 7.91 -6.37 15.10
CA GLU A 248 7.30 -7.70 14.99
C GLU A 248 5.80 -7.65 15.26
N THR A 249 5.37 -6.97 16.33
CA THR A 249 3.98 -6.64 16.60
C THR A 249 3.64 -5.31 15.95
N LEU A 250 2.82 -5.34 14.90
CA LEU A 250 2.30 -4.16 14.23
C LEU A 250 0.78 -4.11 14.35
N TRP A 251 0.27 -3.16 15.15
CA TRP A 251 -1.14 -2.80 15.18
C TRP A 251 -1.39 -1.60 14.27
N ASN A 252 -2.44 -1.65 13.45
CA ASN A 252 -2.95 -0.50 12.70
C ASN A 252 -3.83 0.38 13.58
N VAL A 253 -4.44 -0.17 14.64
CA VAL A 253 -5.17 0.61 15.64
C VAL A 253 -4.17 1.27 16.59
N GLN A 254 -4.18 2.59 16.66
CA GLN A 254 -3.31 3.40 17.51
C GLN A 254 -4.13 4.34 18.39
N GLU A 255 -3.56 4.77 19.52
CA GLU A 255 -4.16 5.80 20.37
C GLU A 255 -3.62 7.19 19.99
N ARG A 256 -4.52 8.12 19.67
CA ARG A 256 -4.22 9.52 19.39
C ARG A 256 -5.22 10.39 20.13
N GLU A 257 -4.71 11.34 20.92
CA GLU A 257 -5.55 12.32 21.65
C GLU A 257 -6.66 11.66 22.48
N GLY A 258 -6.35 10.52 23.12
CA GLY A 258 -7.30 9.75 23.93
C GLY A 258 -8.34 8.95 23.14
N LYS A 259 -8.19 8.82 21.81
CA LYS A 259 -9.08 8.03 20.94
C LYS A 259 -8.31 6.95 20.19
N LYS A 260 -8.94 5.80 19.99
CA LYS A 260 -8.43 4.76 19.09
C LYS A 260 -8.78 5.10 17.65
N VAL A 261 -7.79 5.11 16.76
CA VAL A 261 -7.95 5.38 15.33
C VAL A 261 -7.24 4.31 14.50
N TRP A 262 -7.70 4.08 13.27
CA TRP A 262 -6.97 3.26 12.32
C TRP A 262 -5.87 4.10 11.65
N TYR A 263 -4.63 3.87 12.03
CA TYR A 263 -3.44 4.64 11.66
C TYR A 263 -2.29 3.67 11.28
N PRO A 264 -2.35 3.09 10.06
CA PRO A 264 -1.44 2.06 9.60
C PRO A 264 -0.05 2.63 9.28
N ALA A 265 0.96 1.76 9.31
CA ALA A 265 2.37 2.14 9.20
C ALA A 265 2.87 2.12 7.75
N GLU A 266 3.61 3.17 7.38
CA GLU A 266 4.48 3.19 6.21
C GLU A 266 5.94 3.04 6.63
N CYS A 267 6.67 2.16 5.95
CA CYS A 267 8.10 1.94 6.10
C CYS A 267 8.83 2.60 4.94
N ASP A 268 9.39 3.77 5.18
CA ASP A 268 10.20 4.52 4.22
C ASP A 268 11.69 4.14 4.37
N VAL A 269 12.39 3.99 3.24
CA VAL A 269 13.83 3.66 3.22
C VAL A 269 14.44 3.95 1.85
N PRO A 270 15.68 4.45 1.76
CA PRO A 270 16.38 4.57 0.48
C PRO A 270 17.02 3.27 0.01
N ILE A 271 16.95 3.04 -1.31
CA ILE A 271 17.66 1.93 -1.98
C ILE A 271 19.19 2.06 -1.86
N ARG A 272 19.68 3.26 -1.56
CA ARG A 272 21.08 3.56 -1.24
C ARG A 272 21.16 3.90 0.24
N LYS A 273 21.93 3.11 0.99
CA LYS A 273 21.98 3.21 2.46
C LYS A 273 22.32 4.64 2.93
N GLY A 274 21.35 5.27 3.60
CA GLY A 274 21.46 6.62 4.16
C GLY A 274 21.58 7.72 3.11
N GLN A 275 21.06 7.49 1.90
CA GLN A 275 21.06 8.48 0.81
C GLN A 275 19.67 8.58 0.18
N TRP A 276 18.93 9.60 0.56
CA TRP A 276 17.66 9.97 -0.04
C TRP A 276 17.89 10.65 -1.38
N PHE A 277 18.89 11.52 -1.53
CA PHE A 277 19.21 12.14 -2.82
C PHE A 277 20.32 11.39 -3.57
N PHE A 278 20.34 11.55 -4.90
CA PHE A 278 21.39 10.97 -5.72
C PHE A 278 22.75 11.59 -5.38
N HIS A 279 23.73 10.71 -5.21
CA HIS A 279 25.12 11.07 -4.99
C HIS A 279 26.01 10.41 -6.04
N THR A 280 26.91 11.18 -6.66
CA THR A 280 27.86 10.69 -7.67
C THR A 280 28.85 9.65 -7.13
N ASP A 281 29.08 9.64 -5.82
CA ASP A 281 29.92 8.70 -5.09
C ASP A 281 29.12 7.67 -4.27
N GLY A 282 27.80 7.57 -4.51
CA GLY A 282 26.87 6.73 -3.76
C GLY A 282 26.80 5.26 -4.19
N GLU A 283 27.54 4.82 -5.23
CA GLU A 283 27.37 3.48 -5.82
C GLU A 283 27.54 2.34 -4.81
N ASN A 284 28.56 2.45 -3.95
CA ASN A 284 28.87 1.47 -2.91
C ASN A 284 27.82 1.35 -1.80
N ARG A 285 26.82 2.25 -1.76
CA ARG A 285 25.71 2.23 -0.79
C ARG A 285 24.47 1.51 -1.32
N LEU A 286 24.44 1.13 -2.59
CA LEU A 286 23.31 0.40 -3.18
C LEU A 286 23.05 -0.90 -2.42
N LEU A 287 21.85 -1.02 -1.83
CA LEU A 287 21.45 -2.16 -1.03
C LEU A 287 21.46 -3.45 -1.86
N SER A 288 22.15 -4.47 -1.36
CA SER A 288 22.17 -5.81 -1.96
C SER A 288 20.75 -6.40 -2.06
N LEU A 289 20.59 -7.37 -2.97
CA LEU A 289 19.35 -8.14 -3.12
C LEU A 289 18.85 -8.70 -1.77
N ASN A 290 19.75 -9.26 -0.95
CA ASN A 290 19.41 -9.82 0.35
C ASN A 290 18.90 -8.75 1.34
N GLN A 291 19.44 -7.53 1.28
CA GLN A 291 18.97 -6.42 2.11
C GLN A 291 17.57 -5.98 1.68
N LEU A 292 17.30 -5.85 0.38
CA LEU A 292 15.96 -5.51 -0.13
C LEU A 292 14.91 -6.58 0.18
N LEU A 293 15.27 -7.86 0.03
CA LEU A 293 14.39 -8.96 0.45
C LEU A 293 14.12 -8.91 1.95
N ARG A 294 15.14 -8.65 2.77
CA ARG A 294 14.96 -8.49 4.22
C ARG A 294 14.00 -7.34 4.52
N ILE A 295 14.16 -6.18 3.88
CA ILE A 295 13.26 -5.04 4.02
C ILE A 295 11.83 -5.47 3.69
N TYR A 296 11.58 -6.09 2.53
CA TYR A 296 10.26 -6.60 2.14
C TYR A 296 9.59 -7.48 3.21
N TYR A 297 10.31 -8.49 3.70
CA TYR A 297 9.74 -9.42 4.71
C TYR A 297 9.53 -8.75 6.07
N TYR A 298 10.25 -7.67 6.37
CA TYR A 298 10.16 -6.94 7.64
C TYR A 298 9.33 -5.65 7.54
N SER A 299 8.80 -5.29 6.37
CA SER A 299 7.79 -4.25 6.16
C SER A 299 6.47 -4.87 5.71
N VAL A 300 6.34 -5.16 4.40
CA VAL A 300 5.18 -5.82 3.77
C VAL A 300 4.84 -7.13 4.46
N GLY A 301 5.85 -7.94 4.77
CA GLY A 301 5.68 -9.21 5.48
C GLY A 301 5.25 -9.09 6.96
N ARG A 302 5.13 -7.86 7.47
CA ARG A 302 4.63 -7.56 8.83
C ARG A 302 3.40 -6.64 8.81
N GLY A 303 2.80 -6.42 7.65
CA GLY A 303 1.53 -5.72 7.48
C GLY A 303 1.65 -4.20 7.31
N ALA A 304 2.87 -3.67 7.19
CA ALA A 304 3.13 -2.30 6.79
C ALA A 304 3.18 -2.18 5.26
N VAL A 305 3.09 -0.95 4.74
CA VAL A 305 3.42 -0.64 3.35
C VAL A 305 4.87 -0.20 3.26
N LEU A 306 5.57 -0.57 2.19
CA LEU A 306 6.96 -0.19 1.93
C LEU A 306 7.02 0.98 0.93
N LEU A 307 7.57 2.11 1.35
CA LEU A 307 7.89 3.23 0.47
C LEU A 307 9.41 3.23 0.20
N LEU A 308 9.81 2.67 -0.94
CA LEU A 308 11.24 2.52 -1.29
C LEU A 308 11.71 3.72 -2.13
N ASN A 309 12.67 4.49 -1.61
CA ASN A 309 13.24 5.62 -2.33
C ASN A 309 14.27 5.20 -3.38
N VAL A 310 14.13 5.74 -4.59
CA VAL A 310 15.05 5.58 -5.73
C VAL A 310 15.27 6.96 -6.34
N SER A 311 16.46 7.51 -6.11
CA SER A 311 16.77 8.92 -6.43
C SER A 311 17.20 9.07 -7.88
N PRO A 312 16.52 9.91 -8.69
CA PRO A 312 16.99 10.25 -10.03
C PRO A 312 18.34 10.98 -10.00
N ASP A 313 19.18 10.70 -10.98
CA ASP A 313 20.49 11.33 -11.16
C ASP A 313 20.40 12.73 -11.77
N ARG A 314 21.55 13.35 -12.01
CA ARG A 314 21.64 14.71 -12.59
C ARG A 314 21.14 14.81 -14.03
N SER A 315 20.98 13.69 -14.75
CA SER A 315 20.31 13.71 -16.05
C SER A 315 18.80 13.79 -15.90
N GLY A 316 18.25 13.28 -14.79
CA GLY A 316 16.82 13.11 -14.55
C GLY A 316 16.32 11.68 -14.82
N HIS A 317 17.21 10.68 -14.75
CA HIS A 317 16.89 9.26 -14.85
C HIS A 317 17.13 8.54 -13.52
N LEU A 318 16.39 7.47 -13.24
CA LEU A 318 16.81 6.50 -12.23
C LEU A 318 18.12 5.83 -12.69
N PRO A 319 19.16 5.76 -11.84
CA PRO A 319 20.43 5.14 -12.18
C PRO A 319 20.27 3.69 -12.65
N GLU A 320 20.98 3.30 -13.71
CA GLU A 320 20.91 1.94 -14.27
C GLU A 320 21.23 0.82 -13.24
N PRO A 321 22.22 0.96 -12.33
CA PRO A 321 22.46 -0.02 -11.28
C PRO A 321 21.25 -0.21 -10.34
N ASP A 322 20.52 0.86 -10.06
CA ASP A 322 19.37 0.85 -9.15
C ASP A 322 18.20 0.14 -9.82
N VAL A 323 17.93 0.48 -11.08
CA VAL A 323 16.92 -0.20 -11.91
C VAL A 323 17.23 -1.70 -12.02
N LYS A 324 18.48 -2.07 -12.29
CA LYS A 324 18.90 -3.47 -12.38
C LYS A 324 18.67 -4.23 -11.07
N ARG A 325 19.03 -3.62 -9.94
CA ARG A 325 18.82 -4.21 -8.60
C ARG A 325 17.34 -4.37 -8.28
N LEU A 326 16.49 -3.41 -8.65
CA LEU A 326 15.03 -3.52 -8.45
C LEU A 326 14.41 -4.62 -9.31
N LEU A 327 14.86 -4.77 -10.56
CA LEU A 327 14.38 -5.85 -11.44
C LEU A 327 14.82 -7.23 -10.94
N GLU A 328 16.04 -7.35 -10.45
CA GLU A 328 16.54 -8.56 -9.79
C GLU A 328 15.68 -8.91 -8.55
N TRP A 329 15.41 -7.91 -7.71
CA TRP A 329 14.55 -8.07 -6.53
C TRP A 329 13.13 -8.48 -6.88
N ARG A 330 12.50 -7.82 -7.86
CA ARG A 330 11.16 -8.19 -8.37
C ARG A 330 11.14 -9.62 -8.88
N SER A 331 12.12 -10.02 -9.70
CA SER A 331 12.20 -11.38 -10.24
C SER A 331 12.19 -12.44 -9.14
N VAL A 332 12.89 -12.17 -8.04
CA VAL A 332 12.94 -13.09 -6.89
C VAL A 332 11.60 -13.16 -6.16
N LEU A 333 10.92 -12.02 -5.97
CA LEU A 333 9.58 -11.99 -5.37
C LEU A 333 8.56 -12.70 -6.26
N ASP A 334 8.58 -12.45 -7.57
CA ASP A 334 7.74 -13.13 -8.55
C ASP A 334 7.90 -14.64 -8.50
N GLU A 335 9.15 -15.13 -8.52
CA GLU A 335 9.40 -16.56 -8.47
C GLU A 335 8.97 -17.18 -7.13
N THR A 336 9.26 -16.51 -6.02
CA THR A 336 8.90 -16.96 -4.66
C THR A 336 7.41 -17.15 -4.51
N PHE A 337 6.61 -16.18 -4.95
CA PHE A 337 5.16 -16.18 -4.76
C PHE A 337 4.36 -16.68 -5.97
N LYS A 338 5.04 -17.24 -6.98
CA LYS A 338 4.42 -17.70 -8.24
C LYS A 338 3.39 -18.83 -8.05
N VAL A 339 3.69 -19.79 -7.19
CA VAL A 339 2.90 -21.03 -7.04
C VAL A 339 2.47 -21.15 -5.59
N ASN A 340 1.20 -20.83 -5.32
CA ASN A 340 0.60 -21.11 -4.02
C ASN A 340 0.32 -22.62 -3.91
N LEU A 341 1.10 -23.32 -3.09
CA LEU A 341 0.93 -24.75 -2.85
C LEU A 341 -0.40 -25.07 -2.15
N ALA A 342 -0.99 -24.11 -1.42
CA ALA A 342 -2.25 -24.29 -0.71
C ALA A 342 -3.44 -24.54 -1.65
N GLU A 343 -3.35 -24.19 -2.93
CA GLU A 343 -4.35 -24.52 -3.96
C GLU A 343 -4.57 -26.03 -4.14
N LYS A 344 -3.58 -26.85 -3.74
CA LYS A 344 -3.63 -28.32 -3.85
C LYS A 344 -4.08 -28.98 -2.54
N ALA A 345 -4.37 -28.20 -1.51
CA ALA A 345 -4.83 -28.72 -0.24
C ALA A 345 -6.32 -29.04 -0.27
N ASP A 346 -6.69 -30.05 0.52
CA ASP A 346 -8.02 -30.19 1.08
C ASP A 346 -8.08 -29.35 2.38
N TRP A 347 -9.09 -28.50 2.52
CA TRP A 347 -9.17 -27.47 3.55
C TRP A 347 -10.18 -27.88 4.63
N GLU A 348 -9.78 -27.78 5.89
CA GLU A 348 -10.67 -28.01 7.02
C GLU A 348 -10.51 -26.88 8.05
N ALA A 349 -11.57 -26.59 8.79
CA ALA A 349 -11.52 -25.66 9.92
C ALA A 349 -12.18 -26.28 11.15
N SER A 350 -11.72 -25.89 12.34
CA SER A 350 -12.33 -26.34 13.60
C SER A 350 -13.68 -25.68 13.89
N ASN A 351 -13.93 -24.51 13.31
CA ASN A 351 -15.22 -23.84 13.30
C ASN A 351 -15.43 -23.13 11.96
N ILE A 352 -16.67 -23.08 11.50
CA ILE A 352 -17.12 -22.30 10.34
C ILE A 352 -18.37 -21.56 10.80
N ARG A 353 -18.38 -20.23 10.64
CA ARG A 353 -19.49 -19.39 11.09
C ARG A 353 -20.83 -19.90 10.55
N GLY A 354 -21.74 -20.27 11.44
CA GLY A 354 -23.05 -20.83 11.13
C GLY A 354 -23.02 -22.07 10.23
N ASN A 355 -21.88 -22.76 10.12
CA ASN A 355 -21.59 -23.80 9.11
C ASN A 355 -21.89 -23.34 7.67
N ALA A 356 -21.74 -22.04 7.39
CA ALA A 356 -22.08 -21.44 6.11
C ALA A 356 -20.93 -21.57 5.10
N PRO A 357 -21.17 -22.05 3.86
CA PRO A 357 -20.13 -22.18 2.85
C PRO A 357 -19.40 -20.86 2.51
N GLU A 358 -20.07 -19.72 2.66
CA GLU A 358 -19.49 -18.39 2.45
C GLU A 358 -18.41 -17.99 3.46
N TYR A 359 -18.27 -18.72 4.57
CA TYR A 359 -17.24 -18.53 5.59
C TYR A 359 -16.33 -19.76 5.75
N ALA A 360 -16.38 -20.69 4.80
CA ALA A 360 -15.56 -21.90 4.79
C ALA A 360 -14.07 -21.59 4.60
N PRO A 361 -13.13 -22.46 5.05
CA PRO A 361 -11.69 -22.21 4.97
C PRO A 361 -11.17 -22.01 3.53
N GLU A 362 -11.83 -22.57 2.51
CA GLU A 362 -11.50 -22.39 1.10
C GLU A 362 -11.66 -20.96 0.61
N MET A 363 -12.39 -20.12 1.34
CA MET A 363 -12.51 -18.70 1.05
C MET A 363 -11.17 -17.96 1.19
N CYS A 364 -10.19 -18.55 1.87
CA CYS A 364 -8.83 -18.02 2.04
C CYS A 364 -7.89 -18.26 0.84
N LEU A 365 -8.39 -18.76 -0.30
CA LEU A 365 -7.55 -19.16 -1.44
C LEU A 365 -7.13 -18.03 -2.36
N LYS A 366 -7.83 -16.88 -2.35
CA LYS A 366 -7.58 -15.77 -3.27
C LYS A 366 -7.46 -14.48 -2.46
N GLU A 367 -6.44 -13.70 -2.77
CA GLU A 367 -6.28 -12.39 -2.14
C GLU A 367 -7.31 -11.39 -2.70
N ASN A 368 -7.84 -10.53 -1.83
CA ASN A 368 -8.59 -9.33 -2.19
C ASN A 368 -9.88 -9.58 -3.02
N ASP A 369 -10.53 -10.74 -2.89
CA ASP A 369 -11.84 -11.02 -3.53
C ASP A 369 -13.04 -10.82 -2.59
N ASN A 370 -12.79 -10.22 -1.41
CA ASN A 370 -13.75 -9.97 -0.32
C ASN A 370 -14.38 -11.23 0.29
N LYS A 371 -13.75 -12.40 0.10
CA LYS A 371 -14.12 -13.64 0.78
C LYS A 371 -13.10 -13.93 1.87
N TYR A 372 -13.55 -14.58 2.93
CA TYR A 372 -12.72 -14.85 4.08
C TYR A 372 -13.31 -16.02 4.87
N TRP A 373 -12.45 -16.78 5.54
CA TRP A 373 -12.89 -17.67 6.61
C TRP A 373 -13.27 -16.84 7.82
N ALA A 374 -14.37 -17.20 8.47
CA ALA A 374 -14.80 -16.62 9.73
C ALA A 374 -15.36 -17.69 10.66
N THR A 375 -15.26 -17.41 11.95
CA THR A 375 -15.83 -18.25 13.01
C THR A 375 -17.10 -17.64 13.60
N ASP A 376 -17.82 -18.43 14.37
CA ASP A 376 -18.90 -17.95 15.23
C ASP A 376 -18.36 -16.97 16.30
N ASP A 377 -19.20 -16.05 16.79
CA ASP A 377 -18.73 -14.88 17.57
C ASP A 377 -17.92 -15.22 18.83
N ASN A 378 -18.24 -16.32 19.50
CA ASN A 378 -17.55 -16.77 20.72
C ASN A 378 -16.33 -17.66 20.45
N HIS A 379 -16.04 -17.96 19.19
CA HIS A 379 -14.96 -18.86 18.77
C HIS A 379 -13.72 -18.06 18.36
N ILE A 380 -12.97 -17.58 19.35
CA ILE A 380 -11.81 -16.69 19.17
C ILE A 380 -10.45 -17.41 19.10
N THR A 381 -10.42 -18.72 19.35
CA THR A 381 -9.24 -19.58 19.28
C THR A 381 -9.57 -20.80 18.44
N GLU A 382 -9.25 -20.74 17.15
CA GLU A 382 -9.64 -21.74 16.16
C GLU A 382 -8.55 -21.91 15.10
N TYR A 383 -8.64 -22.95 14.28
CA TYR A 383 -7.62 -23.26 13.29
C TYR A 383 -8.17 -23.69 11.94
N ILE A 384 -7.36 -23.44 10.91
CA ILE A 384 -7.49 -24.01 9.57
C ILE A 384 -6.40 -25.07 9.39
N THR A 385 -6.74 -26.21 8.80
CA THR A 385 -5.81 -27.27 8.41
C THR A 385 -5.81 -27.41 6.88
N LEU A 386 -4.60 -27.50 6.31
CA LEU A 386 -4.35 -27.80 4.91
C LEU A 386 -3.83 -29.22 4.81
N LYS A 387 -4.54 -30.11 4.11
CA LYS A 387 -4.18 -31.51 3.94
C LYS A 387 -3.80 -31.79 2.49
N PHE A 388 -2.64 -32.41 2.28
CA PHE A 388 -2.11 -32.73 0.96
C PHE A 388 -2.06 -34.25 0.75
N THR A 389 -2.41 -34.67 -0.46
CA THR A 389 -2.34 -36.09 -0.87
C THR A 389 -0.91 -36.65 -0.78
N SER A 390 0.08 -35.83 -1.18
CA SER A 390 1.52 -36.10 -1.10
C SER A 390 2.26 -35.04 -0.29
N PRO A 391 3.41 -35.35 0.34
CA PRO A 391 4.16 -34.35 1.09
C PRO A 391 4.65 -33.22 0.19
N ILE A 392 4.42 -31.98 0.61
CA ILE A 392 4.95 -30.78 -0.03
C ILE A 392 6.22 -30.30 0.68
N VAL A 393 6.98 -29.44 0.00
CA VAL A 393 8.13 -28.71 0.55
C VAL A 393 7.81 -27.23 0.48
N PHE A 394 8.04 -26.50 1.57
CA PHE A 394 7.77 -25.07 1.66
C PHE A 394 8.60 -24.43 2.77
N ASP A 395 8.76 -23.11 2.72
CA ASP A 395 9.49 -22.32 3.72
C ASP A 395 8.92 -20.90 3.90
N ARG A 396 7.80 -20.60 3.22
CA ARG A 396 7.03 -19.36 3.35
C ARG A 396 5.57 -19.67 3.60
N VAL A 397 4.98 -19.00 4.59
CA VAL A 397 3.53 -19.00 4.84
C VAL A 397 3.05 -17.57 4.91
N VAL A 398 2.05 -17.22 4.11
CA VAL A 398 1.41 -15.91 4.07
C VAL A 398 0.04 -16.02 4.71
N ILE A 399 -0.31 -15.08 5.58
CA ILE A 399 -1.62 -15.00 6.22
C ILE A 399 -2.11 -13.55 6.17
N LYS A 400 -3.37 -13.31 5.85
CA LYS A 400 -3.98 -11.96 5.80
C LYS A 400 -5.30 -11.94 6.57
N GLU A 401 -5.56 -10.89 7.33
CA GLU A 401 -6.89 -10.66 7.92
C GLU A 401 -7.80 -9.88 6.96
N GLN A 402 -9.11 -10.07 7.09
CA GLN A 402 -10.11 -9.20 6.46
C GLN A 402 -10.16 -7.84 7.19
N ILE A 403 -9.17 -6.99 6.92
CA ILE A 403 -8.98 -5.74 7.66
C ILE A 403 -10.14 -4.74 7.53
N SER A 404 -11.00 -4.87 6.52
CA SER A 404 -12.23 -4.05 6.42
C SER A 404 -13.21 -4.31 7.57
N LEU A 405 -13.05 -5.42 8.30
CA LEU A 405 -13.79 -5.78 9.50
C LEU A 405 -12.97 -5.54 10.78
N GLY A 406 -11.86 -4.80 10.70
CA GLY A 406 -10.93 -4.53 11.78
C GLY A 406 -9.77 -5.52 11.87
N GLN A 407 -8.78 -5.21 12.70
CA GLN A 407 -7.66 -6.08 13.01
C GLN A 407 -7.95 -6.82 14.32
N ARG A 408 -7.94 -8.15 14.30
CA ARG A 408 -8.50 -8.99 15.38
C ARG A 408 -7.46 -9.87 16.04
N VAL A 409 -6.56 -10.47 15.27
CA VAL A 409 -5.64 -11.50 15.75
C VAL A 409 -4.52 -10.87 16.60
N GLU A 410 -4.40 -11.34 17.84
CA GLU A 410 -3.34 -10.93 18.78
C GLU A 410 -2.14 -11.87 18.73
N GLU A 411 -2.40 -13.17 18.56
CA GLU A 411 -1.38 -14.23 18.50
C GLU A 411 -1.83 -15.35 17.57
N HIS A 412 -0.88 -15.88 16.78
CA HIS A 412 -1.11 -17.01 15.90
C HIS A 412 0.16 -17.85 15.69
N SER A 413 -0.03 -19.07 15.21
CA SER A 413 1.05 -20.02 15.01
C SER A 413 0.85 -20.93 13.81
N VAL A 414 1.98 -21.34 13.25
CA VAL A 414 2.06 -22.27 12.12
C VAL A 414 2.60 -23.60 12.64
N TRP A 415 1.88 -24.66 12.36
CA TRP A 415 2.19 -26.02 12.76
C TRP A 415 2.29 -26.94 11.56
N VAL A 416 3.15 -27.95 11.65
CA VAL A 416 3.24 -29.04 10.67
C VAL A 416 3.10 -30.37 11.37
N LYS A 417 2.58 -31.37 10.66
CA LYS A 417 2.55 -32.74 11.18
C LYS A 417 3.86 -33.43 10.81
N ASN A 418 4.60 -33.91 11.81
CA ASN A 418 5.87 -34.59 11.60
C ASN A 418 5.65 -36.03 11.07
N LYS A 419 6.75 -36.73 10.77
CA LYS A 419 6.71 -38.12 10.27
C LYS A 419 6.08 -39.12 11.25
N LYS A 420 5.97 -38.77 12.54
CA LYS A 420 5.33 -39.58 13.60
C LYS A 420 3.85 -39.24 13.78
N GLY A 421 3.27 -38.38 12.94
CA GLY A 421 1.88 -37.96 13.03
C GLY A 421 1.60 -36.91 14.12
N LYS A 422 2.63 -36.36 14.78
CA LYS A 422 2.46 -35.35 15.84
C LYS A 422 2.57 -33.94 15.25
N TRP A 423 1.76 -33.02 15.78
CA TRP A 423 1.84 -31.60 15.46
C TRP A 423 3.07 -30.97 16.13
N GLU A 424 3.86 -30.24 15.34
CA GLU A 424 5.01 -29.46 15.79
C GLU A 424 4.85 -28.01 15.34
N LYS A 425 5.04 -27.07 16.27
CA LYS A 425 5.01 -25.64 15.98
C LYS A 425 6.31 -25.25 15.30
N VAL A 426 6.21 -24.70 14.09
CA VAL A 426 7.37 -24.26 13.28
C VAL A 426 7.53 -22.74 13.27
N SER A 427 6.45 -22.01 13.59
CA SER A 427 6.48 -20.56 13.72
C SER A 427 5.37 -20.07 14.64
N SER A 428 5.57 -18.88 15.20
CA SER A 428 4.53 -18.09 15.86
C SER A 428 4.85 -16.62 15.70
N ALA A 429 3.81 -15.79 15.71
CA ALA A 429 3.92 -14.34 15.76
C ALA A 429 2.70 -13.77 16.50
N THR A 430 2.73 -12.47 16.76
CA THR A 430 1.62 -11.75 17.40
C THR A 430 0.55 -11.41 16.36
N THR A 431 0.52 -10.16 15.88
CA THR A 431 -0.50 -9.67 14.94
C THR A 431 -0.39 -10.27 13.55
N ILE A 432 -1.48 -10.28 12.79
CA ILE A 432 -1.45 -10.56 11.34
C ILE A 432 -1.64 -9.26 10.56
N GLY A 433 -2.73 -8.54 10.80
CA GLY A 433 -3.08 -7.32 10.07
C GLY A 433 -3.32 -7.60 8.58
N TYR A 434 -2.93 -6.65 7.72
CA TYR A 434 -3.12 -6.79 6.29
C TYR A 434 -2.36 -7.99 5.71
N LYS A 435 -1.13 -8.26 6.17
CA LYS A 435 -0.30 -9.38 5.71
C LYS A 435 0.77 -9.76 6.74
N ARG A 436 0.90 -11.06 7.01
CA ARG A 436 2.02 -11.65 7.73
C ARG A 436 2.70 -12.70 6.87
N ILE A 437 4.02 -12.62 6.74
CA ILE A 437 4.83 -13.64 6.05
C ILE A 437 5.78 -14.31 7.04
N HIS A 438 5.56 -15.59 7.30
CA HIS A 438 6.48 -16.42 8.06
C HIS A 438 7.60 -16.92 7.16
N CYS A 439 8.82 -16.47 7.44
CA CYS A 439 10.04 -17.06 6.89
C CYS A 439 10.55 -18.14 7.87
N ILE A 440 10.36 -19.41 7.52
CA ILE A 440 10.72 -20.55 8.38
C ILE A 440 11.80 -21.41 7.72
N PRO A 441 12.52 -22.27 8.48
CA PRO A 441 13.34 -23.31 7.87
C PRO A 441 12.49 -24.20 6.96
N GLU A 442 13.08 -24.76 5.90
CA GLU A 442 12.39 -25.66 4.98
C GLU A 442 11.66 -26.78 5.74
N GLN A 443 10.36 -26.92 5.45
CA GLN A 443 9.49 -27.95 6.01
C GLN A 443 9.09 -28.96 4.93
N LYS A 444 8.90 -30.21 5.34
CA LYS A 444 8.34 -31.27 4.49
C LYS A 444 7.24 -32.02 5.22
N THR A 445 5.99 -31.84 4.80
CA THR A 445 4.81 -32.43 5.46
C THR A 445 3.64 -32.62 4.50
N LYS A 446 2.65 -33.41 4.93
CA LYS A 446 1.33 -33.53 4.29
C LYS A 446 0.25 -32.67 4.96
N GLU A 447 0.51 -32.12 6.14
CA GLU A 447 -0.51 -31.39 6.88
C GLU A 447 0.10 -30.15 7.54
N ILE A 448 -0.50 -29.00 7.24
CA ILE A 448 -0.17 -27.70 7.85
C ILE A 448 -1.38 -27.26 8.64
N LYS A 449 -1.18 -26.66 9.81
CA LYS A 449 -2.24 -26.04 10.60
C LYS A 449 -1.88 -24.60 10.92
N ILE A 450 -2.78 -23.69 10.58
CA ILE A 450 -2.72 -22.28 10.96
C ILE A 450 -3.67 -22.11 12.15
N LEU A 451 -3.10 -21.89 13.33
CA LEU A 451 -3.84 -21.73 14.58
C LEU A 451 -3.90 -20.25 14.93
N ILE A 452 -5.11 -19.74 15.13
CA ILE A 452 -5.34 -18.45 15.79
C ILE A 452 -5.31 -18.75 17.28
N ASP A 453 -4.20 -18.40 17.94
CA ASP A 453 -3.99 -18.68 19.36
C ASP A 453 -4.84 -17.74 20.22
N LYS A 454 -4.91 -16.46 19.83
CA LYS A 454 -5.64 -15.41 20.56
C LYS A 454 -6.13 -14.33 19.61
N ALA A 455 -7.36 -13.86 19.79
CA ALA A 455 -7.95 -12.75 19.04
C ALA A 455 -8.89 -11.90 19.91
N LEU A 456 -9.02 -10.63 19.54
CA LEU A 456 -9.92 -9.65 20.18
C LEU A 456 -11.41 -9.91 19.89
N ALA A 457 -11.70 -10.63 18.80
CA ALA A 457 -13.02 -11.03 18.35
C ALA A 457 -12.88 -12.30 17.48
N CYS A 458 -13.99 -12.89 17.02
CA CYS A 458 -13.98 -14.01 16.09
C CYS A 458 -13.06 -13.71 14.87
N PRO A 459 -12.04 -14.54 14.57
CA PRO A 459 -11.10 -14.29 13.49
C PRO A 459 -11.77 -14.20 12.13
N THR A 460 -11.20 -13.36 11.27
CA THR A 460 -11.59 -13.20 9.87
C THR A 460 -10.33 -13.22 9.02
N ILE A 461 -10.09 -14.34 8.33
CA ILE A 461 -8.86 -14.55 7.54
C ILE A 461 -9.21 -14.48 6.05
N ASP A 462 -8.64 -13.49 5.36
CA ASP A 462 -8.83 -13.21 3.93
C ASP A 462 -8.01 -14.17 3.07
N TYR A 463 -6.80 -14.53 3.53
CA TYR A 463 -5.89 -15.29 2.69
C TYR A 463 -4.92 -16.16 3.47
N ILE A 464 -4.65 -17.36 2.93
CA ILE A 464 -3.53 -18.23 3.33
C ILE A 464 -2.79 -18.71 2.08
N GLY A 465 -1.49 -18.44 2.02
CA GLY A 465 -0.61 -18.92 0.97
C GLY A 465 0.58 -19.71 1.50
N VAL A 466 1.00 -20.76 0.78
CA VAL A 466 2.15 -21.61 1.13
C VAL A 466 3.10 -21.67 -0.05
N TYR A 467 4.36 -21.28 0.16
CA TYR A 467 5.31 -21.07 -0.94
C TYR A 467 6.72 -21.57 -0.62
N ASN A 468 7.55 -21.62 -1.68
CA ASN A 468 8.98 -21.83 -1.58
C ASN A 468 9.71 -20.53 -1.95
N SER A 469 10.68 -20.13 -1.15
CA SER A 469 11.57 -19.03 -1.49
C SER A 469 12.42 -19.34 -2.71
N SER A 470 12.69 -18.29 -3.47
CA SER A 470 13.74 -18.26 -4.47
C SER A 470 14.80 -17.20 -4.10
N PRO A 471 16.09 -17.43 -4.39
CA PRO A 471 16.67 -18.76 -4.52
C PRO A 471 16.50 -19.53 -3.18
N ARG A 472 16.46 -20.87 -3.23
CA ARG A 472 16.13 -21.69 -2.05
C ARG A 472 17.11 -21.56 -0.88
N ASP A 473 18.30 -21.04 -1.11
CA ASP A 473 19.34 -20.81 -0.11
C ASP A 473 19.33 -19.38 0.45
N LEU A 474 18.32 -18.57 0.14
CA LEU A 474 18.18 -17.20 0.63
C LEU A 474 18.16 -17.15 2.17
N LYS A 475 19.30 -16.76 2.75
CA LYS A 475 19.43 -16.52 4.20
C LYS A 475 19.01 -15.09 4.52
N ILE A 476 17.80 -14.92 5.02
CA ILE A 476 17.37 -13.64 5.58
C ILE A 476 17.93 -13.53 7.00
N SER A 477 18.96 -12.70 7.18
CA SER A 477 19.54 -12.48 8.51
C SER A 477 18.52 -11.83 9.45
N LYS A 478 18.31 -12.44 10.63
CA LYS A 478 17.55 -11.82 11.72
C LYS A 478 18.28 -10.63 12.36
N LYS A 479 19.58 -10.43 12.09
CA LYS A 479 20.42 -9.38 12.68
C LYS A 479 20.82 -8.33 11.62
N ASN A 480 20.84 -7.06 12.02
CA ASN A 480 21.31 -5.90 11.23
C ASN A 480 22.85 -5.92 11.07
N LYS A 481 23.42 -6.95 10.46
CA LYS A 481 24.86 -6.97 10.13
C LYS A 481 25.08 -6.60 8.68
#